data_AF-A0AA39Z901-F1
#
_entry.id   AF-A0AA39Z901-F1
#
_cell.length_a   1.000
_cell.length_b   1.000
_cell.length_c   1.000
_cell.angle_alpha   90.00
_cell.angle_beta   90.00
_cell.angle_gamma   90.00
#
_symmetry.space_group_name_H-M   'P 1'
#
loop_
_entity.id
_entity.type
_entity.pdbx_description
1 polymer ?
#
loop_
_entity_poly.entity_id
_entity_poly.type
_entity_poly.pdbx_seq_one_letter_code
_entity_poly.pdbx_strand_id
1 'polypeptide(L)'
;MKPTTALLALGTLFSTCAADFWIYEAGGFGDQVPITYFSFYHDVVKCSDLGSGKGQNYLPYENVSKRKGISCDGNGCEGGNPNQVTRFEMNVDWGHYTIYKDRGWKMYDTSDRVVGQCRPDRSKSWLCPGKGLMDGASMFWCQTSVDKF
;
A
#
# COMPACT_ATOMS: atom_id res chain seq x y z
N MET A 1 18.87 23.46 54.99
CA MET A 1 18.68 23.55 53.52
C MET A 1 18.51 22.12 53.01
N LYS A 2 17.36 21.77 52.43
CA LYS A 2 17.07 20.41 51.94
C LYS A 2 17.19 20.42 50.41
N PRO A 3 17.96 19.50 49.79
CA PRO A 3 17.99 19.39 48.34
C PRO A 3 16.77 18.62 47.84
N THR A 4 15.99 19.24 46.97
CA THR A 4 14.88 18.62 46.25
C THR A 4 15.44 17.93 45.01
N THR A 5 15.47 16.60 45.00
CA THR A 5 15.86 15.81 43.84
C THR A 5 14.71 15.79 42.84
N ALA A 6 14.87 16.50 41.71
CA ALA A 6 13.95 16.41 40.58
C ALA A 6 14.31 15.18 39.72
N LEU A 7 13.42 14.19 39.65
CA LEU A 7 13.52 13.11 38.67
C LEU A 7 13.14 13.68 37.29
N LEU A 8 14.12 13.79 36.39
CA LEU A 8 13.87 13.97 34.96
C LEU A 8 13.43 12.63 34.37
N ALA A 9 12.14 12.51 34.06
CA ALA A 9 11.65 11.43 33.22
C ALA A 9 12.12 11.67 31.78
N LEU A 10 13.11 10.91 31.32
CA LEU A 10 13.44 10.82 29.90
C LEU A 10 12.29 10.11 29.18
N GLY A 11 11.42 10.88 28.53
CA GLY A 11 10.49 10.36 27.54
C GLY A 11 11.29 9.95 26.29
N THR A 12 11.55 8.66 26.12
CA THR A 12 12.06 8.11 24.87
C THR A 12 10.96 8.24 23.81
N LEU A 13 11.07 9.27 22.96
CA LEU A 13 10.34 9.36 21.71
C LEU A 13 10.84 8.22 20.81
N PHE A 14 10.18 7.07 20.89
CA PHE A 14 10.33 6.04 19.87
C PHE A 14 9.82 6.66 18.56
N SER A 15 10.76 7.05 17.70
CA SER A 15 10.47 7.31 16.30
C SER A 15 9.99 5.99 15.74
N THR A 16 8.68 5.81 15.63
CA THR A 16 8.11 4.69 14.88
C THR A 16 8.66 4.83 13.47
N CYS A 17 9.52 3.91 13.04
CA CYS A 17 10.05 3.90 11.68
C CYS A 17 8.85 4.01 10.72
N ALA A 18 8.74 5.14 10.03
CA ALA A 18 7.77 5.27 8.97
C ALA A 18 8.28 4.41 7.81
N ALA A 19 7.60 3.30 7.53
CA ALA A 19 7.84 2.56 6.31
C ALA A 19 7.11 3.29 5.16
N ASP A 20 7.87 3.61 4.12
CA ASP A 20 7.32 4.12 2.89
C ASP A 20 7.14 2.95 1.91
N PHE A 21 6.00 2.89 1.25
CA PHE A 21 5.76 1.92 0.20
C PHE A 21 4.83 2.46 -0.88
N TRP A 22 4.94 1.85 -2.05
CA TRP A 22 4.14 2.09 -3.22
C TRP A 22 3.17 0.94 -3.40
N ILE A 23 1.93 1.29 -3.73
CA ILE A 23 0.92 0.35 -4.22
C ILE A 23 0.80 0.59 -5.71
N TYR A 24 1.00 -0.45 -6.49
CA TYR A 24 0.84 -0.44 -7.94
C TYR A 24 -0.34 -1.29 -8.33
N GLU A 25 -1.11 -0.79 -9.28
CA GLU A 25 -1.96 -1.63 -10.09
C GLU A 25 -1.09 -2.17 -11.23
N ALA A 26 -1.11 -3.49 -11.41
CA ALA A 26 -0.32 -4.15 -12.42
C ALA A 26 -1.20 -5.14 -13.20
N GLY A 27 -0.94 -5.19 -14.50
CA GLY A 27 -1.59 -6.10 -15.42
C GLY A 27 -0.57 -7.05 -16.02
N GLY A 28 -1.03 -8.26 -16.33
CA GLY A 28 -0.31 -9.19 -17.19
C GLY A 28 -1.27 -9.81 -18.20
N PHE A 29 -0.79 -10.11 -19.40
CA PHE A 29 -1.47 -11.09 -20.25
C PHE A 29 -1.08 -12.47 -19.73
N GLY A 30 -1.98 -13.14 -19.00
CA GLY A 30 -1.96 -14.59 -18.99
C GLY A 30 -2.28 -15.08 -20.40
N ASP A 31 -1.88 -16.30 -20.76
CA ASP A 31 -1.96 -16.85 -22.14
C ASP A 31 -3.33 -16.72 -22.84
N GLN A 32 -4.40 -16.31 -22.14
CA GLN A 32 -5.70 -15.98 -22.74
C GLN A 32 -6.56 -14.93 -21.99
N VAL A 33 -6.15 -14.37 -20.85
CA VAL A 33 -6.97 -13.43 -20.06
C VAL A 33 -6.10 -12.36 -19.38
N PRO A 34 -6.45 -11.06 -19.48
CA PRO A 34 -5.82 -10.02 -18.67
C PRO A 34 -6.06 -10.29 -17.19
N ILE A 35 -4.99 -10.42 -16.40
CA ILE A 35 -5.09 -10.51 -14.95
C ILE A 35 -4.63 -9.19 -14.37
N THR A 36 -5.53 -8.51 -13.67
CA THR A 36 -5.20 -7.37 -12.81
C THR A 36 -4.81 -7.88 -11.44
N TYR A 37 -3.71 -7.39 -10.90
CA TYR A 37 -3.27 -7.61 -9.53
C TYR A 37 -2.67 -6.33 -8.96
N PHE A 38 -2.58 -6.25 -7.66
CA PHE A 38 -1.96 -5.13 -6.97
C PHE A 38 -0.63 -5.58 -6.38
N SER A 39 0.41 -4.79 -6.64
CA SER A 39 1.76 -5.05 -6.17
C SER A 39 2.19 -4.01 -5.16
N PHE A 40 2.84 -4.46 -4.10
CA PHE A 40 3.37 -3.60 -3.05
C PHE A 40 4.89 -3.64 -3.11
N TYR A 41 5.55 -2.48 -3.09
CA TYR A 41 7.02 -2.34 -3.09
C TYR A 41 7.49 -1.18 -2.22
N HIS A 42 8.62 -1.30 -1.53
CA HIS A 42 9.21 -0.17 -0.80
C HIS A 42 9.77 0.90 -1.74
N ASP A 43 10.35 0.46 -2.84
CA ASP A 43 11.00 1.31 -3.82
C ASP A 43 10.17 1.45 -5.10
N VAL A 44 10.57 2.39 -5.95
CA VAL A 44 10.07 2.46 -7.32
C VAL A 44 10.52 1.21 -8.09
N VAL A 45 9.55 0.50 -8.65
CA VAL A 45 9.76 -0.78 -9.33
C VAL A 45 10.61 -0.64 -10.58
N LYS A 46 11.56 -1.55 -10.78
CA LYS A 46 12.29 -1.75 -12.02
C LYS A 46 11.95 -3.12 -12.60
N CYS A 47 12.15 -3.30 -13.91
CA CYS A 47 11.90 -4.60 -14.55
C CYS A 47 12.71 -5.76 -13.98
N SER A 48 13.86 -5.50 -13.36
CA SER A 48 14.65 -6.53 -12.66
C SER A 48 14.05 -6.97 -11.33
N ASP A 49 13.11 -6.20 -10.76
CA ASP A 49 12.47 -6.52 -9.48
C ASP A 49 11.28 -7.48 -9.65
N LEU A 50 10.71 -7.55 -10.87
CA LEU A 50 9.60 -8.45 -11.17
C LEU A 50 10.03 -9.92 -11.04
N GLY A 51 9.30 -10.67 -10.23
CA GLY A 51 9.60 -12.08 -9.92
C GLY A 51 10.80 -12.30 -8.97
N SER A 52 11.40 -11.23 -8.44
CA SER A 52 12.56 -11.31 -7.55
C SER A 52 12.21 -11.49 -6.06
N GLY A 53 10.91 -11.53 -5.72
CA GLY A 53 10.43 -11.57 -4.32
C GLY A 53 10.47 -10.23 -3.59
N LYS A 54 10.92 -9.14 -4.24
CA LYS A 54 10.93 -7.79 -3.67
C LYS A 54 9.56 -7.12 -3.54
N GLY A 55 8.53 -7.72 -4.12
CA GLY A 55 7.16 -7.21 -4.06
C GLY A 55 6.18 -8.29 -3.67
N GLN A 56 5.09 -7.86 -3.04
CA GLN A 56 3.98 -8.74 -2.67
C GLN A 56 2.79 -8.47 -3.61
N ASN A 57 2.22 -9.52 -4.17
CA ASN A 57 1.15 -9.43 -5.17
C ASN A 57 -0.16 -9.96 -4.61
N TYR A 58 -1.24 -9.21 -4.79
CA TYR A 58 -2.58 -9.57 -4.32
C TYR A 58 -3.61 -9.37 -5.41
N LEU A 59 -4.53 -10.33 -5.54
CA LEU A 59 -5.61 -10.27 -6.52
C LEU A 59 -6.77 -9.38 -6.03
N PRO A 60 -7.50 -8.74 -6.96
CA PRO A 60 -8.73 -8.03 -6.64
C PRO A 60 -9.87 -9.01 -6.31
N TYR A 61 -10.69 -8.64 -5.34
CA TYR A 61 -11.96 -9.30 -5.00
C TYR A 61 -12.98 -8.25 -4.56
N GLU A 62 -14.27 -8.58 -4.70
CA GLU A 62 -15.34 -7.73 -4.17
C GLU A 62 -15.24 -7.55 -2.65
N ASN A 63 -14.82 -8.60 -1.93
CA ASN A 63 -14.71 -8.59 -0.48
C ASN A 63 -13.47 -9.35 -0.01
N VAL A 64 -12.64 -8.67 0.79
CA VAL A 64 -11.38 -9.20 1.33
C VAL A 64 -11.38 -9.35 2.85
N SER A 65 -12.53 -9.22 3.51
CA SER A 65 -12.66 -9.35 4.97
C SER A 65 -12.23 -10.71 5.53
N LYS A 66 -12.27 -11.77 4.71
CA LYS A 66 -11.95 -13.15 5.11
C LYS A 66 -10.89 -13.83 4.24
N ARG A 67 -10.29 -13.11 3.27
CA ARG A 67 -9.32 -13.66 2.33
C ARG A 67 -8.26 -12.63 2.01
N LYS A 68 -7.04 -13.09 1.70
CA LYS A 68 -6.00 -12.20 1.19
C LYS A 68 -6.37 -11.65 -0.18
N GLY A 69 -6.14 -10.36 -0.39
CA GLY A 69 -6.54 -9.66 -1.61
C GLY A 69 -6.77 -8.18 -1.40
N ILE A 70 -7.17 -7.51 -2.49
CA ILE A 70 -7.57 -6.10 -2.52
C ILE A 70 -9.05 -5.97 -2.87
N SER A 71 -9.76 -5.07 -2.22
CA SER A 71 -11.10 -4.61 -2.62
C SER A 71 -11.04 -3.11 -2.84
N CYS A 72 -11.57 -2.65 -3.98
CA CYS A 72 -11.47 -1.26 -4.41
C CYS A 72 -12.84 -0.76 -4.86
N ASP A 73 -13.25 0.40 -4.35
CA ASP A 73 -14.48 1.08 -4.76
C ASP A 73 -14.19 2.42 -5.43
N GLY A 74 -15.08 2.82 -6.32
CA GLY A 74 -15.03 4.08 -7.06
C GLY A 74 -14.44 3.94 -8.47
N ASN A 75 -14.51 5.01 -9.25
CA ASN A 75 -14.11 5.00 -10.66
C ASN A 75 -12.58 5.06 -10.85
N GLY A 76 -11.83 5.10 -9.76
CA GLY A 76 -10.36 5.11 -9.78
C GLY A 76 -9.71 3.74 -9.72
N CYS A 77 -10.52 2.68 -9.54
CA CYS A 77 -10.06 1.30 -9.60
C CYS A 77 -9.82 0.88 -11.06
N GLU A 78 -9.12 -0.25 -11.25
CA GLU A 78 -8.95 -0.94 -12.55
C GLU A 78 -8.71 -0.02 -13.77
N GLY A 79 -7.51 0.53 -13.91
CA GLY A 79 -7.12 1.41 -15.01
C GLY A 79 -7.56 2.87 -14.83
N GLY A 80 -8.35 3.16 -13.80
CA GLY A 80 -8.87 4.49 -13.49
C GLY A 80 -7.84 5.49 -12.93
N ASN A 81 -8.32 6.70 -12.63
CA ASN A 81 -7.51 7.72 -11.95
C ASN A 81 -7.54 7.46 -10.42
N PRO A 82 -6.39 7.27 -9.74
CA PRO A 82 -6.36 6.99 -8.31
C PRO A 82 -7.11 8.02 -7.44
N ASN A 83 -7.24 9.27 -7.88
CA ASN A 83 -8.01 10.29 -7.18
C ASN A 83 -9.54 10.03 -7.16
N GLN A 84 -10.02 9.10 -7.98
CA GLN A 84 -11.43 8.70 -8.06
C GLN A 84 -11.73 7.42 -7.27
N VAL A 85 -10.74 6.79 -6.64
CA VAL A 85 -10.96 5.75 -5.64
C VAL A 85 -11.71 6.37 -4.45
N THR A 86 -12.71 5.68 -3.92
CA THR A 86 -13.42 6.10 -2.70
C THR A 86 -12.97 5.29 -1.49
N ARG A 87 -12.73 3.99 -1.69
CA ARG A 87 -12.24 3.05 -0.68
C ARG A 87 -11.23 2.09 -1.32
N PHE A 88 -10.13 1.84 -0.63
CA PHE A 88 -9.15 0.81 -0.99
C PHE A 88 -8.84 -0.04 0.24
N GLU A 89 -9.39 -1.25 0.28
CA GLU A 89 -9.22 -2.22 1.36
C GLU A 89 -8.19 -3.27 0.96
N MET A 90 -7.28 -3.59 1.85
CA MET A 90 -6.21 -4.55 1.65
C MET A 90 -6.20 -5.55 2.81
N ASN A 91 -6.31 -6.83 2.50
CA ASN A 91 -6.02 -7.91 3.45
C ASN A 91 -4.79 -8.64 2.93
N VAL A 92 -3.66 -8.38 3.55
CA VAL A 92 -2.31 -8.71 3.07
C VAL A 92 -1.54 -9.38 4.18
N ASP A 93 -0.40 -9.99 3.90
CA ASP A 93 0.28 -10.88 4.88
C ASP A 93 0.70 -10.16 6.15
N TRP A 94 0.92 -8.86 6.05
CA TRP A 94 1.26 -7.99 7.15
C TRP A 94 0.09 -7.33 7.88
N GLY A 95 -1.14 -7.50 7.40
CA GLY A 95 -2.33 -7.07 8.14
C GLY A 95 -3.54 -6.77 7.27
N HIS A 96 -4.52 -6.08 7.86
CA HIS A 96 -5.77 -5.72 7.18
C HIS A 96 -6.06 -4.24 7.41
N TYR A 97 -6.12 -3.50 6.31
CA TYR A 97 -6.18 -2.05 6.32
C TYR A 97 -7.15 -1.51 5.28
N THR A 98 -7.63 -0.30 5.51
CA THR A 98 -8.46 0.43 4.54
C THR A 98 -8.03 1.87 4.41
N ILE A 99 -7.93 2.35 3.18
CA ILE A 99 -7.69 3.74 2.82
C ILE A 99 -9.01 4.35 2.34
N TYR A 100 -9.39 5.50 2.90
CA TYR A 100 -10.64 6.19 2.57
C TYR A 100 -10.37 7.60 2.03
N LYS A 101 -10.97 7.94 0.88
CA LYS A 101 -10.84 9.28 0.29
C LYS A 101 -11.44 10.38 1.17
N ASP A 102 -12.66 10.16 1.65
CA ASP A 102 -13.42 11.08 2.48
C ASP A 102 -12.84 11.26 3.90
N ARG A 103 -11.94 10.37 4.30
CA ARG A 103 -11.16 10.48 5.55
C ARG A 103 -9.72 10.96 5.32
N GLY A 104 -9.51 11.66 4.20
CA GLY A 104 -8.25 12.31 3.87
C GLY A 104 -7.13 11.35 3.50
N TRP A 105 -7.45 10.21 2.89
CA TRP A 105 -6.50 9.19 2.44
C TRP A 105 -5.62 8.57 3.54
N LYS A 106 -6.10 8.60 4.79
CA LYS A 106 -5.46 7.88 5.91
C LYS A 106 -5.68 6.37 5.76
N MET A 107 -4.68 5.62 6.20
CA MET A 107 -4.73 4.16 6.28
C MET A 107 -5.17 3.73 7.68
N TYR A 108 -6.26 2.99 7.76
CA TYR A 108 -6.89 2.54 9.00
C TYR A 108 -6.72 1.04 9.18
N ASP A 109 -6.46 0.58 10.41
CA ASP A 109 -6.56 -0.84 10.75
C ASP A 109 -8.02 -1.27 11.01
N THR A 110 -8.25 -2.55 11.30
CA THR A 110 -9.57 -3.10 11.60
C THR A 110 -10.19 -2.59 12.91
N SER A 111 -9.42 -1.88 13.73
CA SER A 111 -9.89 -1.21 14.96
C SER A 111 -10.15 0.29 14.75
N ASP A 112 -10.20 0.74 13.48
CA ASP A 112 -10.38 2.14 13.08
C ASP A 112 -9.27 3.09 13.57
N ARG A 113 -8.07 2.56 13.86
CA ARG A 113 -6.91 3.38 14.23
C ARG A 113 -6.13 3.78 12.99
N VAL A 114 -5.68 5.02 12.95
CA VAL A 114 -4.79 5.51 11.88
C VAL A 114 -3.41 4.90 12.05
N VAL A 115 -2.97 4.14 11.06
CA VAL A 115 -1.65 3.49 11.02
C VAL A 115 -0.78 4.01 9.87
N GLY A 116 -1.30 4.90 9.04
CA GLY A 116 -0.53 5.52 7.97
C GLY A 116 -1.30 6.61 7.25
N GLN A 117 -0.62 7.22 6.29
CA GLN A 117 -1.15 8.22 5.39
C GLN A 117 -0.74 7.85 3.97
N CYS A 118 -1.71 7.82 3.07
CA CYS A 118 -1.47 7.60 1.66
C CYS A 118 -1.82 8.85 0.86
N ARG A 119 -1.29 8.92 -0.35
CA ARG A 119 -1.70 9.90 -1.36
C ARG A 119 -1.91 9.18 -2.69
N PRO A 120 -3.01 9.46 -3.41
CA PRO A 120 -3.17 8.97 -4.77
C PRO A 120 -2.00 9.44 -5.63
N ASP A 121 -1.38 8.53 -6.36
CA ASP A 121 -0.20 8.83 -7.17
C ASP A 121 -0.17 7.92 -8.40
N ARG A 122 -0.15 8.50 -9.60
CA ARG A 122 -0.04 7.80 -10.90
C ARG A 122 1.27 8.14 -11.64
N SER A 123 2.25 8.68 -10.92
CA SER A 123 3.49 9.24 -11.50
C SER A 123 4.57 8.18 -11.75
N LYS A 124 4.43 7.00 -11.15
CA LYS A 124 5.38 5.89 -11.33
C LYS A 124 4.73 4.81 -12.16
N SER A 125 5.47 4.30 -13.13
CA SER A 125 5.06 3.15 -13.91
C SER A 125 6.29 2.37 -14.36
N TRP A 126 6.06 1.13 -14.73
CA TRP A 126 7.04 0.33 -15.46
C TRP A 126 6.38 -0.30 -16.68
N LEU A 127 7.20 -0.48 -17.70
CA LEU A 127 6.90 -1.22 -18.90
C LEU A 127 8.09 -2.14 -19.12
N CYS A 128 7.86 -3.45 -19.22
CA CYS A 128 8.95 -4.43 -19.33
C CYS A 128 8.83 -5.21 -20.65
N PRO A 129 9.32 -4.64 -21.76
CA PRO A 129 9.25 -5.26 -23.08
C PRO A 129 9.91 -6.64 -23.09
N GLY A 130 9.26 -7.61 -23.75
CA GLY A 130 9.81 -8.95 -23.99
C GLY A 130 9.79 -9.93 -22.81
N LYS A 131 9.29 -9.53 -21.63
CA LYS A 131 9.16 -10.40 -20.45
C LYS A 131 7.74 -10.93 -20.19
N GLY A 132 6.84 -10.82 -21.18
CA GLY A 132 5.42 -11.10 -20.97
C GLY A 132 4.77 -9.98 -20.17
N LEU A 133 4.69 -8.79 -20.78
CA LEU A 133 3.78 -7.66 -20.48
C LEU A 133 3.28 -7.54 -19.03
N MET A 134 4.17 -7.60 -18.04
CA MET A 134 3.87 -7.13 -16.70
C MET A 134 4.12 -5.64 -16.71
N ASP A 135 3.05 -4.88 -16.93
CA ASP A 135 3.08 -3.43 -16.89
C ASP A 135 2.31 -2.97 -15.65
N GLY A 136 2.74 -1.87 -15.05
CA GLY A 136 2.07 -1.38 -13.86
C GLY A 136 2.22 0.11 -13.69
N ALA A 137 1.26 0.70 -13.00
CA ALA A 137 1.23 2.10 -12.65
C ALA A 137 0.88 2.25 -11.18
N SER A 138 1.50 3.23 -10.52
CA SER A 138 1.23 3.50 -9.12
C SER A 138 -0.23 3.89 -8.95
N MET A 139 -0.78 3.47 -7.82
CA MET A 139 -2.09 3.86 -7.32
C MET A 139 -1.90 4.78 -6.12
N PHE A 140 -1.04 4.38 -5.20
CA PHE A 140 -0.78 5.11 -3.97
C PHE A 140 0.71 5.10 -3.63
N TRP A 141 1.14 6.18 -2.99
CA TRP A 141 2.31 6.17 -2.14
C TRP A 141 1.86 6.35 -0.70
N CYS A 142 2.34 5.51 0.20
CA CYS A 142 1.93 5.44 1.58
C CYS A 142 3.13 5.55 2.51
N GLN A 143 2.95 6.28 3.60
CA GLN A 143 3.84 6.29 4.76
C GLN A 143 3.08 5.66 5.92
N THR A 144 3.67 4.68 6.60
CA THR A 144 2.99 3.94 7.66
C THR A 144 3.91 3.65 8.83
N SER A 145 3.35 3.53 10.04
CA SER A 145 4.07 3.00 11.20
C SER A 145 4.13 1.47 11.23
N VAL A 146 3.58 0.79 10.22
CA VAL A 146 3.62 -0.67 10.11
C VAL A 146 5.00 -1.09 9.58
N ASP A 147 5.82 -1.63 10.47
CA ASP A 147 7.22 -2.04 10.23
C ASP A 147 7.37 -3.35 9.45
N LYS A 148 6.25 -3.99 9.10
CA LYS A 148 6.24 -5.24 8.35
C LYS A 148 5.49 -5.02 7.07
N PHE A 149 6.22 -4.84 6.00
CA PHE A 149 5.79 -5.14 4.65
C PHE A 149 7.06 -5.58 3.92
#